data_AF-A0A521U7I7-F1
#
_entry.id   AF-A0A521U7I7-F1
#
_cell.length_a   1.000
_cell.length_b   1.000
_cell.length_c   1.000
_cell.angle_alpha   90.00
_cell.angle_beta   90.00
_cell.angle_gamma   90.00
#
_symmetry.space_group_name_H-M   'P 1'
#
loop_
_entity.id
_entity.type
_entity.pdbx_description
1 polymer ?
#
loop_
_entity_poly.entity_id
_entity_poly.type
_entity_poly.pdbx_seq_one_letter_code
_entity_poly.pdbx_strand_id
1 'polypeptide(L)'
;MVPRVNRPSLLPFACALGAGLFASASGAQPLPPSAPVPSPAVVAARETTAASPTGFSFGSYGRVGVASDLRGRTGRSTNIVAFGPRLQAPPYAELQFNYDARFGSARWRAVTTLAMNEDLFHFTGRFGGAFAVRNLYLEETGIGSDDLTLWVGSRMYRGDDVYLLNFWPMDNLNMVGGGARYHAGEHVVLQAAVGMNRLDDPYQLQTISVAPREGFGPQTAFLLDRPRVLASAKATWYSVGRTAREGLKLSVYGEYHAMAAGVRQLNDAGSRVELPSDSGWVMGAQAGLYRGPSFVNVFVRYAQGLGAYGDLDVPVTLASARTSARALDFRLALSANWERGPFALMVGAYFRYFRDADAGVFSRDALVEGAVAARPIVWFGNHVGFAGEVSYQRVTYNAIDPVTGNGALAGSVLRFAAMPFVTPGGRGSYTRPHLQIIYAASLRDDGARRLYAPDDPFGFNSVEHFLGVGTEWWFNSSYL
;
A
#
# COMPACT_ATOMS: atom_id res chain seq x y z
N MET A 1 -6.15 -16.43 87.65
CA MET A 1 -6.27 -17.20 86.39
C MET A 1 -6.87 -16.26 85.35
N VAL A 2 -6.09 -15.43 84.64
CA VAL A 2 -5.21 -15.74 83.48
C VAL A 2 -6.01 -16.35 82.31
N PRO A 3 -6.04 -15.74 81.10
CA PRO A 3 -6.00 -14.29 80.81
C PRO A 3 -6.94 -13.84 79.66
N ARG A 4 -7.14 -12.51 79.58
CA ARG A 4 -7.62 -11.75 78.41
C ARG A 4 -6.60 -11.82 77.26
N VAL A 5 -7.06 -11.81 76.00
CA VAL A 5 -6.28 -11.21 74.91
C VAL A 5 -7.17 -10.38 73.97
N ASN A 6 -6.67 -9.18 73.73
CA ASN A 6 -7.19 -8.08 72.94
C ASN A 6 -7.40 -8.42 71.45
N ARG A 7 -8.46 -7.83 70.87
CA ARG A 7 -8.56 -7.60 69.42
C ARG A 7 -7.70 -6.39 69.05
N PRO A 8 -6.79 -6.47 68.06
CA PRO A 8 -6.20 -5.29 67.47
C PRO A 8 -7.03 -4.81 66.27
N SER A 9 -7.04 -3.49 66.13
CA SER A 9 -7.47 -2.68 65.00
C SER A 9 -6.80 -3.06 63.67
N LEU A 10 -7.59 -3.15 62.59
CA LEU A 10 -7.09 -3.20 61.21
C LEU A 10 -7.46 -1.89 60.50
N LEU A 11 -6.46 -1.02 60.34
CA LEU A 11 -6.35 -0.03 59.26
C LEU A 11 -5.43 -0.65 58.17
N PRO A 12 -5.45 -0.13 56.93
CA PRO A 12 -5.45 -0.93 55.72
C PRO A 12 -4.04 -1.18 55.18
N PHE A 13 -3.75 -2.42 54.82
CA PHE A 13 -2.62 -2.74 53.96
C PHE A 13 -3.06 -2.61 52.50
N ALA A 14 -2.70 -1.48 51.89
CA ALA A 14 -2.72 -1.32 50.44
C ALA A 14 -1.58 -2.16 49.85
N CYS A 15 -1.91 -3.35 49.35
CA CYS A 15 -1.01 -4.11 48.48
C CYS A 15 -1.08 -3.52 47.07
N ALA A 16 -0.12 -2.66 46.76
CA ALA A 16 0.25 -2.32 45.39
C ALA A 16 0.87 -3.55 44.73
N LEU A 17 0.06 -4.33 44.02
CA LEU A 17 0.53 -5.39 43.14
C LEU A 17 0.62 -4.84 41.72
N GLY A 18 1.88 -4.78 41.27
CA GLY A 18 2.40 -4.48 39.95
C GLY A 18 1.41 -4.42 38.80
N ALA A 19 1.29 -3.23 38.24
CA ALA A 19 0.92 -3.00 36.85
C ALA A 19 1.96 -3.71 35.95
N GLY A 20 1.69 -4.96 35.60
CA GLY A 20 2.35 -5.65 34.52
C GLY A 20 2.03 -4.92 33.22
N LEU A 21 3.07 -4.36 32.61
CA LEU A 21 3.05 -3.76 31.28
C LEU A 21 2.39 -4.72 30.27
N PHE A 22 1.14 -4.47 29.95
CA PHE A 22 0.57 -4.90 28.67
C PHE A 22 1.31 -4.09 27.60
N ALA A 23 2.42 -4.62 27.09
CA ALA A 23 2.91 -4.25 25.79
C ALA A 23 1.81 -4.65 24.80
N SER A 24 0.93 -3.71 24.48
CA SER A 24 0.11 -3.80 23.28
C SER A 24 1.08 -4.09 22.14
N ALA A 25 0.99 -5.28 21.55
CA ALA A 25 1.60 -5.54 20.26
C ALA A 25 1.05 -4.46 19.33
N SER A 26 1.84 -3.42 19.10
CA SER A 26 1.57 -2.44 18.06
C SER A 26 1.68 -3.21 16.76
N GLY A 27 0.57 -3.73 16.27
CA GLY A 27 0.49 -4.19 14.89
C GLY A 27 1.01 -3.05 14.05
N ALA A 28 2.14 -3.27 13.38
CA ALA A 28 2.71 -2.29 12.48
C ALA A 28 1.60 -1.92 11.50
N GLN A 29 1.08 -0.69 11.59
CA GLN A 29 0.13 -0.24 10.59
C GLN A 29 0.87 -0.30 9.25
N PRO A 30 0.30 -0.96 8.22
CA PRO A 30 0.93 -1.01 6.92
C PRO A 30 1.20 0.42 6.46
N LEU A 31 2.47 0.71 6.16
CA LEU A 31 2.86 2.02 5.67
C LEU A 31 2.01 2.36 4.45
N PRO A 32 1.58 3.63 4.30
CA PRO A 32 0.75 4.00 3.18
C PRO A 32 1.46 3.66 1.85
N PRO A 33 0.67 3.46 0.78
CA PRO A 33 1.22 3.10 -0.52
C PRO A 33 2.29 4.11 -0.97
N SER A 34 3.34 3.59 -1.62
CA SER A 34 4.56 4.31 -2.04
C SER A 34 4.30 5.40 -3.09
N ALA A 35 5.36 5.97 -3.67
CA ALA A 35 5.25 6.83 -4.84
C ALA A 35 4.42 6.15 -5.95
N PRO A 36 3.39 6.81 -6.52
CA PRO A 36 2.67 6.29 -7.68
C PRO A 36 3.63 6.10 -8.86
N VAL A 37 3.43 5.04 -9.65
CA VAL A 37 4.21 4.75 -10.86
C VAL A 37 3.35 5.13 -12.07
N PRO A 38 3.45 6.36 -12.59
CA PRO A 38 2.76 6.71 -13.81
C PRO A 38 3.24 5.79 -14.95
N SER A 39 2.35 5.48 -15.90
CA SER A 39 2.76 4.68 -17.06
C SER A 39 3.99 5.32 -17.74
N PRO A 40 4.99 4.53 -18.17
CA PRO A 40 6.23 5.06 -18.76
C PRO A 40 6.03 6.04 -19.92
N ALA A 41 4.90 5.95 -20.63
CA ALA A 41 4.51 6.87 -21.70
C ALA A 41 4.27 8.33 -21.26
N VAL A 42 3.92 8.54 -19.98
CA VAL A 42 3.56 9.85 -19.41
C VAL A 42 4.80 10.63 -18.96
N VAL A 43 5.89 9.95 -18.61
CA VAL A 43 7.13 10.56 -18.09
C VAL A 43 8.17 10.83 -19.19
N ALA A 44 7.74 10.88 -20.45
CA ALA A 44 8.59 11.30 -21.56
C ALA A 44 8.87 12.83 -21.55
N ALA A 45 9.33 13.36 -20.43
CA ALA A 45 9.82 14.73 -20.27
C ALA A 45 11.33 14.72 -19.97
N ARG A 46 12.11 14.96 -21.03
CA ARG A 46 13.55 15.26 -21.03
C ARG A 46 14.42 14.26 -20.24
N GLU A 47 14.63 13.08 -20.83
CA GLU A 47 16.00 12.56 -20.84
C GLU A 47 16.82 13.52 -21.71
N THR A 48 17.37 14.56 -21.09
CA THR A 48 18.63 15.09 -21.60
C THR A 48 19.59 13.91 -21.61
N THR A 49 20.03 13.54 -22.81
CA THR A 49 21.19 12.68 -23.08
C THR A 49 22.46 13.29 -22.47
N ALA A 50 22.49 13.38 -21.14
CA ALA A 50 23.71 13.51 -20.38
C ALA A 50 24.23 12.09 -20.22
N ALA A 51 25.50 11.85 -20.60
CA ALA A 51 26.20 10.61 -20.33
C ALA A 51 25.87 10.16 -18.90
N SER A 52 25.38 8.92 -18.70
CA SER A 52 25.00 8.43 -17.36
C SER A 52 26.17 8.73 -16.41
N PRO A 53 26.05 9.72 -15.52
CA PRO A 53 27.18 10.08 -14.70
C PRO A 53 27.37 8.93 -13.74
N THR A 54 28.56 8.36 -13.73
CA THR A 54 28.99 7.61 -12.56
C THR A 54 28.90 8.55 -11.37
N GLY A 55 28.21 8.15 -10.31
CA GLY A 55 28.09 8.97 -9.12
C GLY A 55 26.75 8.84 -8.42
N PHE A 56 26.59 9.72 -7.44
CA PHE A 56 25.41 9.77 -6.57
C PHE A 56 24.27 10.55 -7.21
N SER A 57 23.05 10.03 -7.08
CA SER A 57 21.84 10.77 -7.39
C SER A 57 20.80 10.63 -6.27
N PHE A 58 19.97 11.66 -6.13
CA PHE A 58 18.96 11.76 -5.07
C PHE A 58 17.58 11.98 -5.67
N GLY A 59 16.60 11.27 -5.13
CA GLY A 59 15.20 11.38 -5.49
C GLY A 59 14.30 11.42 -4.27
N SER A 60 13.08 11.90 -4.46
CA SER A 60 12.08 11.88 -3.41
C SER A 60 10.68 11.80 -3.98
N TYR A 61 9.78 11.22 -3.21
CA TYR A 61 8.34 11.41 -3.30
C TYR A 61 7.85 11.80 -1.92
N GLY A 62 6.82 12.63 -1.85
CA GLY A 62 6.13 12.79 -0.59
C GLY A 62 4.92 13.69 -0.68
N ARG A 63 4.19 13.68 0.43
CA ARG A 63 3.06 14.55 0.68
C ARG A 63 3.00 14.88 2.15
N VAL A 64 2.67 16.13 2.44
CA VAL A 64 2.48 16.63 3.81
C VAL A 64 1.32 17.59 3.79
N GLY A 65 0.43 17.52 4.78
CA GLY A 65 -0.66 18.45 4.90
C GLY A 65 -1.25 18.46 6.30
N VAL A 66 -2.06 19.46 6.56
CA VAL A 66 -2.86 19.61 7.77
C VAL A 66 -4.26 20.03 7.37
N ALA A 67 -5.27 19.50 8.06
CA ALA A 67 -6.66 19.79 7.75
C ALA A 67 -7.53 19.82 9.01
N SER A 68 -8.65 20.52 8.92
CA SER A 68 -9.73 20.53 9.91
C SER A 68 -11.01 19.95 9.32
N ASP A 69 -11.85 19.38 10.18
CA ASP A 69 -13.22 18.96 9.86
C ASP A 69 -14.24 20.12 9.89
N LEU A 70 -13.78 21.36 10.10
CA LEU A 70 -14.57 22.57 10.31
C LEU A 70 -15.51 22.54 11.54
N ARG A 71 -15.28 21.59 12.45
CA ARG A 71 -16.02 21.43 13.73
C ARG A 71 -15.07 21.37 14.93
N GLY A 72 -13.83 21.80 14.76
CA GLY A 72 -12.82 21.83 15.81
C GLY A 72 -11.99 20.55 15.96
N ARG A 73 -12.12 19.58 15.04
CA ARG A 73 -11.28 18.36 15.00
C ARG A 73 -10.41 18.34 13.75
N THR A 74 -9.47 17.40 13.70
CA THR A 74 -8.61 17.15 12.54
C THR A 74 -9.42 16.59 11.38
N GLY A 75 -9.21 17.11 10.18
CA GLY A 75 -9.76 16.56 8.95
C GLY A 75 -9.11 15.20 8.66
N ARG A 76 -9.92 14.18 8.38
CA ARG A 76 -9.44 12.83 8.07
C ARG A 76 -10.22 12.20 6.91
N SER A 77 -9.67 11.15 6.33
CA SER A 77 -10.26 10.46 5.17
C SER A 77 -11.63 9.87 5.49
N THR A 78 -12.56 9.95 4.52
CA THR A 78 -13.88 9.34 4.60
C THR A 78 -13.97 8.02 3.82
N ASN A 79 -12.83 7.44 3.44
CA ASN A 79 -12.80 6.20 2.65
C ASN A 79 -13.44 5.04 3.43
N ILE A 80 -14.25 4.23 2.76
CA ILE A 80 -14.93 3.03 3.32
C ILE A 80 -14.64 1.76 2.51
N VAL A 81 -13.71 1.85 1.56
CA VAL A 81 -13.28 0.77 0.67
C VAL A 81 -11.77 0.64 0.72
N ALA A 82 -11.21 -0.51 0.32
CA ALA A 82 -9.77 -0.76 0.43
C ALA A 82 -8.91 0.25 -0.37
N PHE A 83 -9.38 0.68 -1.54
CA PHE A 83 -8.67 1.62 -2.43
C PHE A 83 -9.50 2.87 -2.71
N GLY A 84 -9.77 3.64 -1.65
CA GLY A 84 -10.54 4.87 -1.77
C GLY A 84 -9.74 6.03 -2.39
N PRO A 85 -10.42 7.09 -2.83
CA PRO A 85 -9.78 8.27 -3.40
C PRO A 85 -8.71 8.91 -2.50
N ARG A 86 -7.59 9.29 -3.10
CA ARG A 86 -6.37 9.65 -2.36
C ARG A 86 -6.25 11.08 -1.86
N LEU A 87 -7.23 11.94 -2.16
CA LEU A 87 -7.12 13.38 -1.90
C LEU A 87 -6.79 13.72 -0.44
N GLN A 88 -7.30 12.93 0.51
CA GLN A 88 -7.13 13.09 1.94
C GLN A 88 -6.12 12.08 2.50
N ALA A 89 -5.20 11.59 1.66
CA ALA A 89 -4.19 10.63 2.09
C ALA A 89 -3.26 11.27 3.14
N PRO A 90 -2.85 10.52 4.16
CA PRO A 90 -2.05 11.06 5.25
C PRO A 90 -0.63 11.43 4.81
N PRO A 91 0.11 12.23 5.60
CA PRO A 91 1.51 12.53 5.32
C PRO A 91 2.36 11.27 5.11
N TYR A 92 3.28 11.34 4.16
CA TYR A 92 4.19 10.26 3.80
C TYR A 92 5.36 10.81 2.99
N ALA A 93 6.56 10.27 3.15
CA ALA A 93 7.69 10.61 2.30
C ALA A 93 8.60 9.41 2.04
N GLU A 94 9.24 9.43 0.87
CA GLU A 94 10.34 8.57 0.47
C GLU A 94 11.55 9.42 0.12
N LEU A 95 12.70 9.04 0.65
CA LEU A 95 14.01 9.56 0.29
C LEU A 95 14.76 8.45 -0.42
N GLN A 96 15.13 8.69 -1.67
CA GLN A 96 15.87 7.73 -2.47
C GLN A 96 17.28 8.20 -2.76
N PHE A 97 18.22 7.30 -2.54
CA PHE A 97 19.62 7.48 -2.84
C PHE A 97 20.03 6.42 -3.85
N ASN A 98 20.61 6.85 -4.96
CA ASN A 98 21.16 5.95 -5.96
C ASN A 98 22.66 6.22 -6.12
N TYR A 99 23.42 5.17 -6.39
CA TYR A 99 24.81 5.28 -6.84
C TYR A 99 24.97 4.51 -8.14
N ASP A 100 25.28 5.22 -9.21
CA ASP A 100 25.49 4.68 -10.55
C ASP A 100 26.98 4.50 -10.82
N ALA A 101 27.37 3.34 -11.36
CA ALA A 101 28.75 3.03 -11.75
C ALA A 101 28.78 2.29 -13.09
N ARG A 102 29.91 2.36 -13.79
CA ARG A 102 30.15 1.59 -15.01
C ARG A 102 31.39 0.74 -14.85
N PHE A 103 31.28 -0.54 -15.20
CA PHE A 103 32.38 -1.50 -15.19
C PHE A 103 32.42 -2.20 -16.55
N GLY A 104 33.33 -1.76 -17.43
CA GLY A 104 33.33 -2.20 -18.83
C GLY A 104 32.03 -1.80 -19.53
N SER A 105 31.34 -2.77 -20.14
CA SER A 105 30.02 -2.57 -20.77
C SER A 105 28.85 -2.58 -19.78
N ALA A 106 29.05 -3.14 -18.58
CA ALA A 106 28.00 -3.26 -17.58
C ALA A 106 27.77 -1.95 -16.81
N ARG A 107 26.51 -1.66 -16.51
CA ARG A 107 26.07 -0.54 -15.67
C ARG A 107 25.54 -1.07 -14.37
N TRP A 108 26.00 -0.51 -13.27
CA TRP A 108 25.60 -0.88 -11.91
C TRP A 108 24.86 0.28 -11.28
N ARG A 109 23.79 -0.02 -10.54
CA ARG A 109 23.05 0.94 -9.73
C ARG A 109 22.72 0.34 -8.37
N ALA A 110 23.26 0.92 -7.31
CA ALA A 110 22.79 0.66 -5.95
C ALA A 110 21.62 1.59 -5.62
N VAL A 111 20.54 1.07 -5.06
CA VAL A 111 19.33 1.83 -4.71
C VAL A 111 18.99 1.63 -3.24
N THR A 112 18.88 2.74 -2.51
CA THR A 112 18.39 2.78 -1.13
C THR A 112 17.18 3.70 -1.06
N THR A 113 16.09 3.25 -0.42
CA THR A 113 14.90 4.09 -0.20
C THR A 113 14.46 4.04 1.25
N LEU A 114 14.47 5.19 1.90
CA LEU A 114 13.94 5.38 3.25
C LEU A 114 12.51 5.92 3.16
N ALA A 115 11.57 5.28 3.83
CA ALA A 115 10.21 5.77 3.95
C ALA A 115 9.92 6.29 5.36
N MET A 116 9.14 7.37 5.41
CA MET A 116 8.71 8.10 6.59
C MET A 116 7.19 8.11 6.65
N ASN A 117 6.63 7.81 7.82
CA ASN A 117 5.18 7.75 8.04
C ASN A 117 4.58 9.11 8.44
N GLU A 118 3.31 9.08 8.90
CA GLU A 118 2.49 10.26 9.19
C GLU A 118 2.78 10.96 10.53
N ASP A 119 3.66 10.41 11.37
CA ASP A 119 3.97 10.91 12.73
C ASP A 119 4.88 12.15 12.71
N LEU A 120 4.38 13.26 12.16
CA LEU A 120 5.12 14.52 12.08
C LEU A 120 5.31 15.10 13.49
N PHE A 121 6.58 15.26 13.92
CA PHE A 121 6.94 15.81 15.22
C PHE A 121 6.21 17.13 15.55
N HIS A 122 6.12 18.05 14.59
CA HIS A 122 5.46 19.36 14.80
C HIS A 122 3.94 19.25 15.02
N PHE A 123 3.33 18.10 14.72
CA PHE A 123 1.93 17.83 14.99
C PHE A 123 1.74 16.99 16.26
N THR A 124 2.58 15.96 16.46
CA THR A 124 2.39 14.96 17.53
C THR A 124 3.22 15.24 18.80
N GLY A 125 4.29 16.04 18.69
CA GLY A 125 5.30 16.22 19.74
C GLY A 125 6.17 14.99 20.00
N ARG A 126 6.04 13.91 19.21
CA ARG A 126 6.77 12.65 19.41
C ARG A 126 8.06 12.65 18.62
N PHE A 127 9.19 12.46 19.31
CA PHE A 127 10.51 12.36 18.69
C PHE A 127 10.79 11.00 18.03
N GLY A 128 10.13 9.94 18.49
CA GLY A 128 10.20 8.63 17.86
C GLY A 128 9.26 8.55 16.67
N GLY A 129 9.83 8.52 15.45
CA GLY A 129 9.10 8.23 14.20
C GLY A 129 9.48 6.85 13.66
N ALA A 130 8.56 6.23 12.92
CA ALA A 130 8.85 4.96 12.24
C ALA A 130 9.48 5.22 10.87
N PHE A 131 10.68 4.67 10.65
CA PHE A 131 11.37 4.67 9.36
C PHE A 131 11.43 3.25 8.83
N ALA A 132 11.24 3.07 7.53
CA ALA A 132 11.44 1.79 6.86
C ALA A 132 12.46 1.91 5.72
N VAL A 133 13.42 0.98 5.68
CA VAL A 133 14.27 0.78 4.51
C VAL A 133 13.47 -0.05 3.51
N ARG A 134 12.80 0.63 2.57
CA ARG A 134 11.86 -0.01 1.62
C ARG A 134 12.54 -0.57 0.37
N ASN A 135 13.68 0.01 -0.02
CA ASN A 135 14.57 -0.58 -1.01
C ASN A 135 15.99 -0.58 -0.48
N LEU A 136 16.69 -1.67 -0.74
CA LEU A 136 18.12 -1.82 -0.60
C LEU A 136 18.54 -2.94 -1.55
N TYR A 137 18.85 -2.58 -2.79
CA TYR A 137 19.21 -3.54 -3.83
C TYR A 137 20.28 -3.00 -4.77
N LEU A 138 20.92 -3.93 -5.48
CA LEU A 138 21.81 -3.65 -6.59
C LEU A 138 21.12 -4.09 -7.89
N GLU A 139 21.24 -3.28 -8.93
CA GLU A 139 20.82 -3.60 -10.29
C GLU A 139 22.02 -3.53 -11.24
N GLU A 140 22.13 -4.52 -12.12
CA GLU A 140 23.15 -4.59 -13.16
C GLU A 140 22.48 -4.72 -14.52
N THR A 141 22.84 -3.84 -15.46
CA THR A 141 22.37 -3.86 -16.85
C THR A 141 23.56 -4.07 -17.79
N GLY A 142 23.40 -4.94 -18.79
CA GLY A 142 24.41 -5.13 -19.83
C GLY A 142 25.39 -6.28 -19.58
N ILE A 143 25.15 -7.11 -18.56
CA ILE A 143 25.96 -8.31 -18.34
C ILE A 143 25.57 -9.41 -19.33
N GLY A 144 26.51 -9.80 -20.20
CA GLY A 144 26.29 -10.81 -21.25
C GLY A 144 25.41 -10.36 -22.43
N SER A 145 24.46 -9.44 -22.22
CA SER A 145 23.61 -8.82 -23.24
C SER A 145 23.17 -7.43 -22.79
N ASP A 146 23.20 -6.45 -23.70
CA ASP A 146 22.74 -5.08 -23.46
C ASP A 146 21.24 -4.99 -23.11
N ASP A 147 20.47 -6.02 -23.43
CA ASP A 147 19.03 -6.11 -23.20
C ASP A 147 18.67 -6.75 -21.86
N LEU A 148 19.66 -7.27 -21.11
CA LEU A 148 19.45 -7.94 -19.83
C LEU A 148 19.73 -6.98 -18.67
N THR A 149 18.80 -6.94 -17.73
CA THR A 149 18.96 -6.30 -16.42
C THR A 149 18.68 -7.32 -15.32
N LEU A 150 19.58 -7.44 -14.36
CA LEU A 150 19.46 -8.29 -13.18
C LEU A 150 19.42 -7.43 -11.93
N TRP A 151 18.74 -7.88 -10.89
CA TRP A 151 18.77 -7.21 -9.58
C TRP A 151 18.76 -8.23 -8.44
N VAL A 152 19.37 -7.85 -7.32
CA VAL A 152 19.36 -8.62 -6.05
C VAL A 152 19.27 -7.66 -4.87
N GLY A 153 18.39 -7.96 -3.92
CA GLY A 153 18.23 -7.23 -2.65
C GLY A 153 16.79 -7.10 -2.18
N SER A 154 16.54 -6.14 -1.29
CA SER A 154 15.20 -5.74 -0.86
C SER A 154 14.62 -4.76 -1.87
N ARG A 155 13.52 -5.13 -2.54
CA ARG A 155 12.93 -4.31 -3.61
C ARG A 155 11.42 -4.30 -3.50
N MET A 156 10.83 -3.12 -3.65
CA MET A 156 9.43 -3.01 -4.03
C MET A 156 9.31 -3.17 -5.55
N TYR A 157 8.75 -4.29 -5.96
CA TYR A 157 8.59 -4.71 -7.34
C TYR A 157 7.18 -4.35 -7.81
N ARG A 158 7.08 -3.27 -8.59
CA ARG A 158 5.81 -2.65 -8.99
C ARG A 158 5.72 -2.33 -10.48
N GLY A 159 4.51 -2.27 -11.00
CA GLY A 159 4.19 -1.73 -12.32
C GLY A 159 3.28 -0.52 -12.25
N ASP A 160 2.38 -0.39 -13.22
CA ASP A 160 1.47 0.75 -13.34
C ASP A 160 0.45 0.82 -12.20
N ASP A 161 0.07 2.04 -11.84
CA ASP A 161 -0.87 2.30 -10.76
C ASP A 161 -2.17 2.99 -11.21
N VAL A 162 -3.14 3.04 -10.29
CA VAL A 162 -4.31 3.92 -10.39
C VAL A 162 -4.06 5.14 -9.51
N TYR A 163 -3.40 6.15 -10.07
CA TYR A 163 -2.95 7.33 -9.33
C TYR A 163 -4.02 7.93 -8.40
N LEU A 164 -5.27 8.15 -8.87
CA LEU A 164 -6.31 8.78 -8.05
C LEU A 164 -6.78 7.90 -6.87
N LEU A 165 -6.53 6.60 -6.92
CA LEU A 165 -6.90 5.62 -5.89
C LEU A 165 -5.69 5.05 -5.13
N ASN A 166 -4.47 5.50 -5.48
CA ASN A 166 -3.21 5.22 -4.79
C ASN A 166 -2.94 3.71 -4.59
N PHE A 167 -3.13 2.89 -5.63
CA PHE A 167 -2.83 1.46 -5.56
C PHE A 167 -2.38 0.89 -6.90
N TRP A 168 -1.70 -0.26 -6.83
CA TRP A 168 -1.22 -1.05 -7.96
C TRP A 168 -2.15 -2.23 -8.21
N PRO A 169 -2.84 -2.29 -9.37
CA PRO A 169 -3.83 -3.34 -9.61
C PRO A 169 -3.25 -4.73 -9.85
N MET A 170 -2.00 -4.84 -10.31
CA MET A 170 -1.40 -6.10 -10.76
C MET A 170 -0.12 -6.46 -10.00
N ASP A 171 1.01 -5.86 -10.37
CA ASP A 171 2.33 -6.10 -9.81
C ASP A 171 2.60 -5.16 -8.63
N ASN A 172 2.49 -5.71 -7.41
CA ASN A 172 2.72 -4.98 -6.16
C ASN A 172 3.32 -5.91 -5.10
N LEU A 173 4.60 -6.24 -5.24
CA LEU A 173 5.30 -7.14 -4.33
C LEU A 173 6.42 -6.43 -3.60
N ASN A 174 6.65 -6.80 -2.35
CA ASN A 174 7.78 -6.40 -1.52
C ASN A 174 8.51 -7.68 -1.12
N MET A 175 9.74 -7.83 -1.59
CA MET A 175 10.51 -9.05 -1.38
C MET A 175 11.99 -8.76 -1.17
N VAL A 176 12.64 -9.63 -0.41
CA VAL A 176 14.09 -9.78 -0.43
C VAL A 176 14.39 -10.96 -1.34
N GLY A 177 15.11 -10.72 -2.43
CA GLY A 177 15.33 -11.73 -3.45
C GLY A 177 16.09 -11.19 -4.64
N GLY A 178 15.72 -11.65 -5.84
CA GLY A 178 16.30 -11.16 -7.07
C GLY A 178 15.37 -11.35 -8.26
N GLY A 179 15.73 -10.74 -9.37
CA GLY A 179 14.95 -10.85 -10.58
C GLY A 179 15.70 -10.37 -11.82
N ALA A 180 15.03 -10.54 -12.95
CA ALA A 180 15.56 -10.20 -14.26
C ALA A 180 14.50 -9.44 -15.07
N ARG A 181 14.97 -8.54 -15.92
CA ARG A 181 14.22 -7.92 -17.02
C ARG A 181 15.01 -8.13 -18.30
N TYR A 182 14.33 -8.55 -19.35
CA TYR A 182 14.91 -8.75 -20.66
C TYR A 182 14.09 -8.02 -21.73
N HIS A 183 14.75 -7.23 -22.56
CA HIS A 183 14.15 -6.59 -23.73
C HIS A 183 14.29 -7.51 -24.95
N ALA A 184 13.20 -8.16 -25.34
CA ALA A 184 13.14 -8.96 -26.56
C ALA A 184 12.81 -8.05 -27.75
N GLY A 185 13.85 -7.42 -28.30
CA GLY A 185 13.74 -6.41 -29.36
C GLY A 185 13.04 -5.14 -28.87
N GLU A 186 12.39 -4.43 -29.80
CA GLU A 186 11.73 -3.15 -29.47
C GLU A 186 10.33 -3.33 -28.88
N HIS A 187 9.70 -4.49 -29.07
CA HIS A 187 8.27 -4.66 -28.81
C HIS A 187 7.97 -5.42 -27.53
N VAL A 188 8.87 -6.25 -27.02
CA VAL A 188 8.57 -7.17 -25.91
C VAL A 188 9.51 -6.93 -24.73
N VAL A 189 8.93 -6.86 -23.53
CA VAL A 189 9.65 -6.84 -22.26
C VAL A 189 9.21 -8.05 -21.44
N LEU A 190 10.18 -8.89 -21.07
CA LEU A 190 9.99 -10.03 -20.17
C LEU A 190 10.56 -9.68 -18.81
N GLN A 191 9.86 -10.02 -17.74
CA GLN A 191 10.34 -9.83 -16.38
C GLN A 191 10.01 -11.04 -15.52
N ALA A 192 10.91 -11.40 -14.61
CA ALA A 192 10.68 -12.42 -13.61
C ALA A 192 11.38 -12.04 -12.30
N ALA A 193 10.80 -12.44 -11.17
CA ALA A 193 11.40 -12.22 -9.86
C ALA A 193 11.04 -13.36 -8.90
N VAL A 194 11.96 -13.67 -7.99
CA VAL A 194 11.74 -14.61 -6.89
C VAL A 194 12.35 -14.03 -5.62
N GLY A 195 11.65 -14.18 -4.51
CA GLY A 195 12.13 -13.72 -3.22
C GLY A 195 11.28 -14.24 -2.08
N MET A 196 11.53 -13.71 -0.89
CA MET A 196 10.76 -14.02 0.29
C MET A 196 10.49 -12.76 1.11
N ASN A 197 9.41 -12.82 1.88
CA ASN A 197 9.20 -11.94 3.01
C ASN A 197 8.86 -12.79 4.25
N ARG A 198 9.18 -12.24 5.43
CA ARG A 198 8.80 -12.84 6.71
C ARG A 198 8.26 -11.73 7.59
N LEU A 199 6.96 -11.71 7.75
CA LEU A 199 6.26 -10.74 8.57
C LEU A 199 6.51 -11.06 10.05
N ASP A 200 6.62 -9.99 10.85
CA ASP A 200 6.72 -10.10 12.30
C ASP A 200 5.32 -10.24 12.90
N ASP A 201 4.73 -11.41 12.67
CA ASP A 201 3.37 -11.70 13.08
C ASP A 201 3.22 -13.19 13.49
N PRO A 202 2.25 -13.55 14.36
CA PRO A 202 2.09 -14.93 14.85
C PRO A 202 1.67 -15.96 13.79
N TYR A 203 1.42 -15.54 12.56
CA TYR A 203 1.22 -16.36 11.37
C TYR A 203 2.51 -16.50 10.54
N GLN A 204 3.65 -15.88 10.84
CA GLN A 204 4.91 -16.18 10.14
C GLN A 204 6.11 -16.36 11.06
N LEU A 205 6.11 -15.72 12.22
CA LEU A 205 7.22 -15.68 13.14
C LEU A 205 6.75 -15.83 14.59
N GLN A 206 7.43 -16.68 15.35
CA GLN A 206 7.29 -16.71 16.81
C GLN A 206 8.63 -17.08 17.42
N THR A 207 9.09 -16.25 18.35
CA THR A 207 10.26 -16.53 19.18
C THR A 207 9.84 -16.86 20.60
N ILE A 208 10.57 -17.76 21.25
CA ILE A 208 10.43 -18.08 22.67
C ILE A 208 11.75 -17.83 23.40
N SER A 209 11.66 -17.45 24.67
CA SER A 209 12.84 -17.43 25.55
C SER A 209 13.21 -18.85 25.96
N VAL A 210 14.49 -19.18 25.83
CA VAL A 210 15.07 -20.46 26.22
C VAL A 210 16.27 -20.23 27.12
N ALA A 211 16.65 -21.26 27.89
CA ALA A 211 17.91 -21.26 28.60
C ALA A 211 19.06 -21.10 27.59
N PRO A 212 20.08 -20.26 27.89
CA PRO A 212 21.19 -20.06 26.99
C PRO A 212 21.97 -21.36 26.80
N ARG A 213 22.34 -21.68 25.57
CA ARG A 213 23.23 -22.82 25.27
C ARG A 213 24.65 -22.58 25.77
N GLU A 214 25.08 -21.32 25.80
CA GLU A 214 26.38 -20.86 26.29
C GLU A 214 26.23 -19.48 26.94
N GLY A 215 27.02 -19.21 27.98
CA GLY A 215 27.02 -17.92 28.68
C GLY A 215 25.89 -17.75 29.70
N PHE A 216 25.63 -16.49 30.08
CA PHE A 216 24.59 -16.10 31.04
C PHE A 216 23.65 -15.07 30.41
N GLY A 217 22.34 -15.23 30.58
CA GLY A 217 21.29 -14.34 30.06
C GLY A 217 20.19 -15.08 29.28
N PRO A 218 19.04 -14.44 29.03
CA PRO A 218 17.98 -15.04 28.23
C PRO A 218 18.42 -15.19 26.76
N GLN A 219 18.24 -16.37 26.18
CA GLN A 219 18.42 -16.60 24.74
C GLN A 219 17.05 -16.72 24.07
N THR A 220 16.92 -16.27 22.82
CA THR A 220 15.71 -16.48 22.01
C THR A 220 15.92 -17.63 21.03
N ALA A 221 14.91 -18.50 20.90
CA ALA A 221 14.83 -19.51 19.85
C ALA A 221 13.60 -19.26 18.99
N PHE A 222 13.69 -19.55 17.68
CA PHE A 222 12.53 -19.57 16.81
C PHE A 222 11.69 -20.82 17.12
N LEU A 223 10.45 -20.59 17.53
CA LEU A 223 9.44 -21.64 17.58
C LEU A 223 8.73 -21.79 16.24
N LEU A 224 8.48 -20.66 15.57
CA LEU A 224 7.91 -20.59 14.23
C LEU A 224 8.79 -19.65 13.39
N ASP A 225 9.21 -20.12 12.22
CA ASP A 225 9.88 -19.33 11.19
C ASP A 225 9.45 -19.86 9.83
N ARG A 226 8.48 -19.20 9.22
CA ARG A 226 7.88 -19.62 7.94
C ARG A 226 7.74 -18.44 6.97
N PRO A 227 8.85 -18.02 6.34
CA PRO A 227 8.80 -16.99 5.32
C PRO A 227 7.86 -17.38 4.18
N ARG A 228 7.16 -16.40 3.62
CA ARG A 228 6.40 -16.54 2.37
C ARG A 228 7.34 -16.38 1.19
N VAL A 229 7.45 -17.43 0.38
CA VAL A 229 8.13 -17.40 -0.91
C VAL A 229 7.19 -16.82 -1.95
N LEU A 230 7.72 -15.88 -2.73
CA LEU A 230 7.02 -15.15 -3.79
C LEU A 230 7.77 -15.38 -5.10
N ALA A 231 7.07 -15.75 -6.16
CA ALA A 231 7.60 -15.80 -7.52
C ALA A 231 6.65 -15.07 -8.46
N SER A 232 7.17 -14.29 -9.41
CA SER A 232 6.36 -13.58 -10.40
C SER A 232 6.98 -13.61 -11.78
N ALA A 233 6.14 -13.53 -12.80
CA ALA A 233 6.53 -13.39 -14.20
C ALA A 233 5.57 -12.43 -14.92
N LYS A 234 6.12 -11.58 -15.79
CA LYS A 234 5.38 -10.59 -16.58
C LYS A 234 5.91 -10.58 -18.01
N ALA A 235 5.02 -10.51 -18.98
CA ALA A 235 5.34 -10.19 -20.36
C ALA A 235 4.54 -8.97 -20.78
N THR A 236 5.22 -7.98 -21.38
CA THR A 236 4.59 -6.76 -21.91
C THR A 236 4.94 -6.60 -23.37
N TRP A 237 3.93 -6.34 -24.20
CA TRP A 237 4.05 -6.07 -25.62
C TRP A 237 3.61 -4.64 -25.94
N TYR A 238 4.32 -3.99 -26.87
CA TYR A 238 4.05 -2.65 -27.37
C TYR A 238 3.83 -2.67 -28.87
N SER A 239 2.74 -2.08 -29.37
CA SER A 239 2.39 -2.17 -30.79
C SER A 239 3.34 -1.45 -31.73
N VAL A 240 3.91 -0.32 -31.30
CA VAL A 240 4.81 0.53 -32.13
C VAL A 240 6.21 0.62 -31.51
N GLY A 241 6.55 -0.31 -30.61
CA GLY A 241 7.80 -0.33 -29.87
C GLY A 241 7.71 0.41 -28.53
N ARG A 242 8.53 -0.03 -27.57
CA ARG A 242 8.53 0.39 -26.15
C ARG A 242 8.89 1.85 -25.91
N THR A 243 9.53 2.50 -26.88
CA THR A 243 9.96 3.91 -26.81
C THR A 243 9.04 4.85 -27.58
N ALA A 244 8.02 4.33 -28.29
CA ALA A 244 7.08 5.14 -29.02
C ALA A 244 6.25 6.02 -28.08
N ARG A 245 5.89 7.22 -28.54
CA ARG A 245 5.06 8.16 -27.78
C ARG A 245 3.56 7.88 -27.89
N GLU A 246 3.17 6.99 -28.78
CA GLU A 246 1.80 6.53 -28.92
C GLU A 246 1.75 5.05 -29.27
N GLY A 247 0.68 4.37 -28.90
CA GLY A 247 0.48 2.96 -29.21
C GLY A 247 -0.46 2.24 -28.26
N LEU A 248 -0.46 0.91 -28.41
CA LEU A 248 -1.12 -0.05 -27.56
C LEU A 248 -0.07 -0.80 -26.74
N LYS A 249 -0.31 -0.90 -25.43
CA LYS A 249 0.43 -1.74 -24.48
C LYS A 249 -0.46 -2.89 -24.03
N LEU A 250 0.05 -4.11 -24.09
CA LEU A 250 -0.61 -5.29 -23.51
C LEU A 250 0.36 -5.94 -22.53
N SER A 251 -0.08 -6.25 -21.31
CA SER A 251 0.70 -7.03 -20.36
C SER A 251 -0.08 -8.23 -19.86
N VAL A 252 0.62 -9.35 -19.66
CA VAL A 252 0.14 -10.52 -18.93
C VAL A 252 1.06 -10.78 -17.75
N TYR A 253 0.49 -11.26 -16.65
CA TYR A 253 1.16 -11.36 -15.37
C TYR A 253 0.72 -12.59 -14.59
N GLY A 254 1.66 -13.22 -13.90
CA GLY A 254 1.41 -14.30 -12.95
C GLY A 254 2.26 -14.18 -11.69
N GLU A 255 1.69 -14.57 -10.55
CA GLU A 255 2.38 -14.67 -9.25
C GLU A 255 2.07 -16.02 -8.60
N TYR A 256 3.03 -16.54 -7.85
CA TYR A 256 2.88 -17.72 -7.01
C TYR A 256 3.40 -17.43 -5.60
N HIS A 257 2.64 -17.88 -4.60
CA HIS A 257 2.88 -17.67 -3.18
C HIS A 257 2.93 -19.04 -2.50
N ALA A 258 3.93 -19.28 -1.66
CA ALA A 258 4.01 -20.51 -0.87
C ALA A 258 4.57 -20.26 0.53
N MET A 259 4.08 -21.04 1.49
CA MET A 259 4.58 -21.07 2.85
C MET A 259 4.62 -22.49 3.38
N ALA A 260 5.64 -22.80 4.19
CA ALA A 260 5.77 -24.08 4.85
C ALA A 260 4.79 -24.23 6.02
N ALA A 261 4.53 -25.48 6.38
CA ALA A 261 3.85 -25.80 7.63
C ALA A 261 4.72 -25.40 8.83
N GLY A 262 4.09 -25.20 9.98
CA GLY A 262 4.78 -24.88 11.22
C GLY A 262 3.90 -25.09 12.44
N VAL A 263 4.46 -24.86 13.61
CA VAL A 263 3.74 -24.96 14.88
C VAL A 263 3.98 -23.68 15.67
N ARG A 264 2.90 -23.07 16.17
CA ARG A 264 3.00 -21.94 17.09
C ARG A 264 2.45 -22.31 18.46
N GLN A 265 2.93 -21.65 19.48
CA GLN A 265 2.42 -21.72 20.84
C GLN A 265 1.39 -20.60 21.05
N LEU A 266 0.23 -20.95 21.62
CA LEU A 266 -0.90 -20.05 21.85
C LEU A 266 -0.82 -19.33 23.19
N ASN A 267 -0.17 -19.93 24.18
CA ASN A 267 -0.12 -19.41 25.55
C ASN A 267 1.13 -19.90 26.29
N ASP A 268 1.43 -19.28 27.43
CA ASP A 268 2.60 -19.59 28.25
C ASP A 268 2.55 -20.99 28.89
N ALA A 269 1.36 -21.60 28.94
CA ALA A 269 1.16 -22.99 29.37
C ALA A 269 1.65 -24.03 28.34
N GLY A 270 2.17 -23.58 27.18
CA GLY A 270 2.75 -24.47 26.16
C GLY A 270 1.73 -25.07 25.19
N SER A 271 0.48 -24.59 25.17
CA SER A 271 -0.51 -25.05 24.19
C SER A 271 -0.03 -24.73 22.78
N ARG A 272 0.04 -25.75 21.91
CA ARG A 272 0.54 -25.62 20.54
C ARG A 272 -0.58 -25.81 19.53
N VAL A 273 -0.42 -25.14 18.40
CA VAL A 273 -1.34 -25.20 17.29
C VAL A 273 -0.55 -25.38 16.00
N GLU A 274 -0.91 -26.42 15.25
CA GLU A 274 -0.35 -26.67 13.93
C GLU A 274 -0.91 -25.67 12.93
N LEU A 275 -0.03 -25.21 12.06
CA LEU A 275 -0.34 -24.35 10.94
C LEU A 275 0.09 -25.13 9.70
N PRO A 276 -0.86 -25.56 8.84
CA PRO A 276 -0.52 -26.31 7.64
C PRO A 276 0.33 -25.47 6.67
N SER A 277 0.93 -26.15 5.68
CA SER A 277 1.49 -25.46 4.52
C SER A 277 0.36 -24.76 3.76
N ASP A 278 0.72 -23.68 3.08
CA ASP A 278 -0.26 -22.84 2.40
C ASP A 278 0.31 -22.30 1.08
N SER A 279 -0.55 -22.05 0.11
CA SER A 279 -0.15 -21.60 -1.22
C SER A 279 -1.25 -20.78 -1.89
N GLY A 280 -0.88 -20.07 -2.94
CA GLY A 280 -1.82 -19.31 -3.73
C GLY A 280 -1.17 -18.76 -4.99
N TRP A 281 -2.00 -18.20 -5.85
CA TRP A 281 -1.55 -17.67 -7.12
C TRP A 281 -2.38 -16.47 -7.53
N VAL A 282 -1.80 -15.70 -8.45
CA VAL A 282 -2.42 -14.53 -9.07
C VAL A 282 -2.19 -14.62 -10.57
N MET A 283 -3.18 -14.23 -11.35
CA MET A 283 -3.00 -13.92 -12.77
C MET A 283 -3.74 -12.64 -13.09
N GLY A 284 -3.15 -11.87 -14.00
CA GLY A 284 -3.73 -10.60 -14.42
C GLY A 284 -3.30 -10.19 -15.81
N ALA A 285 -4.03 -9.24 -16.37
CA ALA A 285 -3.72 -8.63 -17.64
C ALA A 285 -4.00 -7.12 -17.61
N GLN A 286 -3.20 -6.38 -18.37
CA GLN A 286 -3.35 -4.94 -18.60
C GLN A 286 -3.49 -4.69 -20.10
N ALA A 287 -4.42 -3.81 -20.47
CA ALA A 287 -4.48 -3.21 -21.80
C ALA A 287 -4.43 -1.68 -21.67
N GLY A 288 -3.57 -1.04 -22.44
CA GLY A 288 -3.32 0.40 -22.36
C GLY A 288 -3.22 1.06 -23.72
N LEU A 289 -3.98 2.13 -23.95
CA LEU A 289 -3.79 3.03 -25.10
C LEU A 289 -3.15 4.32 -24.60
N TYR A 290 -2.17 4.84 -25.33
CA TYR A 290 -1.46 6.05 -24.94
C TYR A 290 -1.08 6.92 -26.14
N ARG A 291 -0.98 8.24 -25.89
CA ARG A 291 -0.46 9.27 -26.78
C ARG A 291 0.07 10.44 -25.95
N GLY A 292 1.39 10.55 -25.87
CA GLY A 292 2.07 11.51 -25.01
C GLY A 292 1.60 11.38 -23.55
N PRO A 293 1.19 12.47 -22.88
CA PRO A 293 0.72 12.41 -21.50
C PRO A 293 -0.69 11.81 -21.35
N SER A 294 -1.43 11.62 -22.44
CA SER A 294 -2.79 11.06 -22.42
C SER A 294 -2.74 9.54 -22.52
N PHE A 295 -3.51 8.85 -21.69
CA PHE A 295 -3.60 7.40 -21.70
C PHE A 295 -4.90 6.88 -21.09
N VAL A 296 -5.19 5.61 -21.36
CA VAL A 296 -6.18 4.81 -20.64
C VAL A 296 -5.62 3.40 -20.45
N ASN A 297 -5.64 2.90 -19.22
CA ASN A 297 -5.25 1.55 -18.84
C ASN A 297 -6.41 0.85 -18.16
N VAL A 298 -6.70 -0.37 -18.60
CA VAL A 298 -7.65 -1.29 -17.97
C VAL A 298 -6.86 -2.49 -17.44
N PHE A 299 -7.18 -2.89 -16.21
CA PHE A 299 -6.52 -3.99 -15.52
C PHE A 299 -7.55 -5.01 -15.08
N VAL A 300 -7.27 -6.28 -15.28
CA VAL A 300 -8.02 -7.39 -14.68
C VAL A 300 -7.06 -8.24 -13.85
N ARG A 301 -7.48 -8.61 -12.64
CA ARG A 301 -6.72 -9.49 -11.74
C ARG A 301 -7.65 -10.51 -11.12
N TYR A 302 -7.19 -11.74 -11.06
CA TYR A 302 -7.83 -12.83 -10.36
C TYR A 302 -6.81 -13.59 -9.52
N ALA A 303 -7.17 -13.89 -8.28
CA ALA A 303 -6.28 -14.56 -7.33
C ALA A 303 -7.02 -15.55 -6.44
N GLN A 304 -6.29 -16.58 -6.00
CA GLN A 304 -6.76 -17.61 -5.08
C GLN A 304 -5.70 -17.93 -4.03
N GLY A 305 -6.15 -18.48 -2.89
CA GLY A 305 -5.24 -18.90 -1.82
C GLY A 305 -4.51 -17.70 -1.22
N LEU A 306 -3.22 -17.89 -0.90
CA LEU A 306 -2.37 -16.81 -0.37
C LEU A 306 -2.28 -15.60 -1.31
N GLY A 307 -2.48 -15.79 -2.63
CA GLY A 307 -2.48 -14.69 -3.60
C GLY A 307 -3.70 -13.77 -3.49
N ALA A 308 -4.77 -14.20 -2.81
CA ALA A 308 -5.95 -13.34 -2.57
C ALA A 308 -5.66 -12.20 -1.57
N TYR A 309 -4.57 -12.31 -0.80
CA TYR A 309 -4.13 -11.32 0.18
C TYR A 309 -2.91 -10.55 -0.35
N GLY A 310 -2.68 -9.35 0.17
CA GLY A 310 -1.42 -8.64 -0.07
C GLY A 310 -0.22 -9.48 0.38
N ASP A 311 0.93 -9.27 -0.24
CA ASP A 311 2.18 -9.95 0.12
C ASP A 311 2.61 -9.62 1.57
N LEU A 312 2.24 -8.43 2.04
CA LEU A 312 2.42 -7.95 3.42
C LEU A 312 1.20 -8.19 4.33
N ASP A 313 0.19 -8.94 3.86
CA ASP A 313 -0.99 -9.32 4.63
C ASP A 313 -1.03 -10.83 4.89
N VAL A 314 -1.69 -11.19 5.98
CA VAL A 314 -1.98 -12.58 6.38
C VAL A 314 -3.49 -12.83 6.38
N PRO A 315 -3.94 -14.10 6.20
CA PRO A 315 -5.36 -14.41 6.28
C PRO A 315 -5.97 -14.00 7.63
N VAL A 316 -7.11 -13.29 7.56
CA VAL A 316 -7.78 -12.69 8.74
C VAL A 316 -8.50 -13.78 9.54
N THR A 317 -9.21 -14.67 8.85
CA THR A 317 -9.80 -15.88 9.43
C THR A 317 -9.03 -17.12 8.98
N LEU A 318 -8.17 -17.62 9.86
CA LEU A 318 -7.63 -18.97 9.70
C LEU A 318 -8.76 -19.93 10.05
N ALA A 319 -9.35 -20.54 9.04
CA ALA A 319 -10.42 -21.53 9.14
C ALA A 319 -10.18 -22.56 10.26
N SER A 320 -11.18 -23.40 10.53
CA SER A 320 -10.95 -24.70 11.20
C SER A 320 -9.79 -25.50 10.56
N ALA A 321 -9.59 -25.34 9.24
CA ALA A 321 -8.48 -25.90 8.46
C ALA A 321 -7.18 -25.06 8.47
N ARG A 322 -7.20 -23.82 8.96
CA ARG A 322 -6.05 -22.89 9.08
C ARG A 322 -5.25 -22.64 7.80
N THR A 323 -5.91 -22.73 6.64
CA THR A 323 -5.34 -22.44 5.33
C THR A 323 -6.14 -21.39 4.57
N SER A 324 -5.49 -20.76 3.60
CA SER A 324 -6.04 -19.73 2.72
C SER A 324 -6.74 -20.29 1.48
N ALA A 325 -6.72 -21.60 1.25
CA ALA A 325 -7.00 -22.25 -0.04
C ALA A 325 -8.35 -21.87 -0.70
N ARG A 326 -9.34 -21.44 0.08
CA ARG A 326 -10.68 -21.05 -0.40
C ARG A 326 -10.84 -19.54 -0.62
N ALA A 327 -9.82 -18.75 -0.29
CA ALA A 327 -9.84 -17.31 -0.48
C ALA A 327 -9.80 -16.97 -1.96
N LEU A 328 -10.50 -15.90 -2.33
CA LEU A 328 -10.64 -15.44 -3.70
C LEU A 328 -10.64 -13.92 -3.74
N ASP A 329 -9.96 -13.36 -4.73
CA ASP A 329 -9.95 -11.93 -5.00
C ASP A 329 -10.02 -11.69 -6.51
N PHE A 330 -11.07 -11.01 -6.95
CA PHE A 330 -11.24 -10.57 -8.33
C PHE A 330 -11.29 -9.05 -8.36
N ARG A 331 -10.49 -8.43 -9.25
CA ARG A 331 -10.45 -6.99 -9.42
C ARG A 331 -10.49 -6.59 -10.89
N LEU A 332 -11.22 -5.51 -11.16
CA LEU A 332 -11.19 -4.76 -12.41
C LEU A 332 -10.82 -3.32 -12.05
N ALA A 333 -9.85 -2.73 -12.73
CA ALA A 333 -9.43 -1.35 -12.48
C ALA A 333 -9.21 -0.55 -13.76
N LEU A 334 -9.32 0.77 -13.64
CA LEU A 334 -9.16 1.75 -14.71
C LEU A 334 -8.26 2.89 -14.21
N SER A 335 -7.27 3.28 -15.00
CA SER A 335 -6.44 4.47 -14.81
C SER A 335 -6.38 5.23 -16.11
N ALA A 336 -6.75 6.50 -16.13
CA ALA A 336 -6.74 7.31 -17.35
C ALA A 336 -6.32 8.75 -17.08
N ASN A 337 -5.70 9.36 -18.08
CA ASN A 337 -5.38 10.78 -18.13
C ASN A 337 -5.63 11.30 -19.54
N TRP A 338 -6.13 12.53 -19.63
CA TRP A 338 -6.28 13.25 -20.88
C TRP A 338 -5.81 14.68 -20.68
N GLU A 339 -5.02 15.20 -21.62
CA GLU A 339 -4.52 16.57 -21.59
C GLU A 339 -4.71 17.25 -22.94
N ARG A 340 -5.27 18.46 -22.93
CA ARG A 340 -5.39 19.31 -24.13
C ARG A 340 -5.41 20.79 -23.77
N GLY A 341 -4.41 21.53 -24.24
CA GLY A 341 -4.32 22.97 -24.00
C GLY A 341 -4.20 23.28 -22.50
N PRO A 342 -5.07 24.12 -21.92
CA PRO A 342 -5.08 24.40 -20.49
C PRO A 342 -5.88 23.38 -19.67
N PHE A 343 -6.46 22.34 -20.28
CA PHE A 343 -7.34 21.40 -19.60
C PHE A 343 -6.70 20.02 -19.47
N ALA A 344 -6.99 19.37 -18.35
CA ALA A 344 -6.73 17.95 -18.17
C ALA A 344 -7.87 17.24 -17.42
N LEU A 345 -7.94 15.92 -17.56
CA LEU A 345 -8.88 15.07 -16.84
C LEU A 345 -8.17 13.78 -16.44
N MET A 346 -8.09 13.52 -15.14
CA MET A 346 -7.67 12.23 -14.61
C MET A 346 -8.89 11.41 -14.21
N VAL A 347 -8.87 10.10 -14.45
CA VAL A 347 -9.91 9.17 -14.00
C VAL A 347 -9.28 7.94 -13.39
N GLY A 348 -9.79 7.52 -12.24
CA GLY A 348 -9.42 6.27 -11.58
C GLY A 348 -10.67 5.53 -11.14
N ALA A 349 -10.75 4.23 -11.40
CA ALA A 349 -11.85 3.42 -10.93
C ALA A 349 -11.40 2.00 -10.58
N TYR A 350 -12.12 1.35 -9.68
CA TYR A 350 -11.97 -0.08 -9.46
C TYR A 350 -13.26 -0.73 -8.97
N PHE A 351 -13.35 -2.03 -9.22
CA PHE A 351 -14.32 -2.96 -8.67
C PHE A 351 -13.54 -4.13 -8.07
N ARG A 352 -13.98 -4.61 -6.91
CA ARG A 352 -13.42 -5.78 -6.24
C ARG A 352 -14.52 -6.67 -5.70
N TYR A 353 -14.38 -7.97 -5.95
CA TYR A 353 -15.06 -9.01 -5.21
C TYR A 353 -14.01 -9.78 -4.41
N PHE A 354 -14.18 -9.82 -3.09
CA PHE A 354 -13.29 -10.53 -2.19
C PHE A 354 -14.07 -11.50 -1.32
N ARG A 355 -13.48 -12.67 -1.08
CA ARG A 355 -13.97 -13.67 -0.16
C ARG A 355 -12.78 -14.30 0.57
N ASP A 356 -12.81 -14.26 1.89
CA ASP A 356 -11.85 -14.95 2.76
C ASP A 356 -12.04 -16.47 2.73
N ALA A 357 -11.05 -17.21 3.22
CA ALA A 357 -11.01 -18.67 3.16
C ALA A 357 -12.15 -19.34 3.94
N ASP A 358 -12.67 -18.70 5.00
CA ASP A 358 -13.76 -19.24 5.81
C ASP A 358 -14.89 -18.22 6.03
N ALA A 359 -15.32 -17.56 4.96
CA ALA A 359 -16.49 -16.69 5.04
C ALA A 359 -17.73 -17.49 5.49
N GLY A 360 -18.16 -17.25 6.73
CA GLY A 360 -19.46 -17.72 7.23
C GLY A 360 -20.60 -17.25 6.33
N VAL A 361 -21.76 -17.92 6.43
CA VAL A 361 -22.95 -17.63 5.58
C VAL A 361 -23.32 -16.15 5.63
N PHE A 362 -23.21 -15.54 6.81
CA PHE A 362 -23.27 -14.09 7.02
C PHE A 362 -21.99 -13.64 7.72
N SER A 363 -20.99 -13.20 6.95
CA SER A 363 -19.73 -12.68 7.49
C SER A 363 -19.26 -11.44 6.74
N ARG A 364 -18.53 -10.58 7.47
CA ARG A 364 -17.78 -9.44 6.90
C ARG A 364 -16.54 -9.89 6.12
N ASP A 365 -16.23 -11.18 6.15
CA ASP A 365 -15.08 -11.75 5.45
C ASP A 365 -15.34 -12.00 3.95
N ALA A 366 -16.53 -11.66 3.45
CA ALA A 366 -16.81 -11.58 2.01
C ALA A 366 -17.48 -10.25 1.69
N LEU A 367 -17.06 -9.63 0.59
CA LEU A 367 -17.52 -8.31 0.20
C LEU A 367 -17.44 -8.07 -1.32
N VAL A 368 -18.23 -7.11 -1.76
CA VAL A 368 -18.08 -6.41 -3.02
C VAL A 368 -17.83 -4.94 -2.71
N GLU A 369 -16.83 -4.35 -3.32
CA GLU A 369 -16.55 -2.92 -3.18
C GLU A 369 -16.08 -2.29 -4.50
N GLY A 370 -16.06 -0.97 -4.52
CA GLY A 370 -15.46 -0.22 -5.61
C GLY A 370 -15.46 1.28 -5.36
N ALA A 371 -14.66 1.98 -6.13
CA ALA A 371 -14.63 3.43 -6.17
C ALA A 371 -14.42 3.93 -7.59
N VAL A 372 -14.91 5.13 -7.86
CA VAL A 372 -14.60 5.93 -9.05
C VAL A 372 -14.26 7.35 -8.63
N ALA A 373 -13.24 7.93 -9.24
CA ALA A 373 -12.84 9.32 -9.06
C ALA A 373 -12.52 9.94 -10.42
N ALA A 374 -13.00 11.16 -10.63
CA ALA A 374 -12.68 11.98 -11.79
C ALA A 374 -12.17 13.34 -11.31
N ARG A 375 -11.01 13.75 -11.83
CA ARG A 375 -10.33 15.00 -11.46
C ARG A 375 -10.07 15.87 -12.68
N PRO A 376 -11.00 16.75 -13.08
CA PRO A 376 -10.72 17.80 -14.05
C PRO A 376 -9.73 18.82 -13.48
N ILE A 377 -8.84 19.32 -14.33
CA ILE A 377 -7.83 20.33 -14.01
C ILE A 377 -7.89 21.42 -15.09
N VAL A 378 -7.85 22.68 -14.66
CA VAL A 378 -7.66 23.84 -15.53
C VAL A 378 -6.44 24.65 -15.10
N TRP A 379 -5.63 25.06 -16.07
CA TRP A 379 -4.40 25.83 -15.87
C TRP A 379 -4.58 27.29 -16.23
N PHE A 380 -4.09 28.18 -15.37
CA PHE A 380 -4.02 29.62 -15.57
C PHE A 380 -2.54 30.02 -15.69
N GLY A 381 -2.08 30.26 -16.93
CA GLY A 381 -0.63 30.37 -17.18
C GLY A 381 0.08 29.03 -16.98
N ASN A 382 1.33 29.04 -16.50
CA ASN A 382 2.14 27.82 -16.34
C ASN A 382 2.25 27.33 -14.89
N HIS A 383 1.88 28.16 -13.91
CA HIS A 383 2.22 27.92 -12.51
C HIS A 383 1.01 27.87 -11.58
N VAL A 384 -0.16 28.28 -12.05
CA VAL A 384 -1.39 28.30 -11.26
C VAL A 384 -2.39 27.37 -11.92
N GLY A 385 -3.08 26.57 -11.10
CA GLY A 385 -4.14 25.70 -11.58
C GLY A 385 -5.23 25.52 -10.56
N PHE A 386 -6.35 25.01 -11.04
CA PHE A 386 -7.47 24.60 -10.23
C PHE A 386 -7.86 23.17 -10.62
N ALA A 387 -7.92 22.28 -9.64
CA ALA A 387 -8.46 20.95 -9.81
C ALA A 387 -9.77 20.80 -9.04
N GLY A 388 -10.77 20.22 -9.69
CA GLY A 388 -11.96 19.69 -9.02
C GLY A 388 -11.86 18.17 -8.90
N GLU A 389 -12.46 17.55 -7.90
CA GLU A 389 -12.59 16.09 -7.86
C GLU A 389 -14.02 15.70 -7.47
N VAL A 390 -14.59 14.76 -8.21
CA VAL A 390 -15.83 14.07 -7.84
C VAL A 390 -15.51 12.60 -7.69
N SER A 391 -15.93 12.00 -6.60
CA SER A 391 -15.69 10.58 -6.35
C SER A 391 -16.87 9.90 -5.66
N TYR A 392 -17.12 8.65 -6.03
CA TYR A 392 -18.11 7.79 -5.41
C TYR A 392 -17.46 6.47 -4.99
N GLN A 393 -17.80 5.98 -3.81
CA GLN A 393 -17.36 4.69 -3.29
C GLN A 393 -18.55 3.92 -2.72
N ARG A 394 -18.49 2.59 -2.83
CA ARG A 394 -19.47 1.68 -2.26
C ARG A 394 -18.81 0.41 -1.77
N VAL A 395 -19.25 -0.09 -0.62
CA VAL A 395 -18.96 -1.45 -0.13
C VAL A 395 -20.27 -2.14 0.24
N THR A 396 -20.32 -3.45 0.06
CA THR A 396 -21.40 -4.33 0.49
C THR A 396 -20.78 -5.62 0.98
N TYR A 397 -20.94 -5.89 2.26
CA TYR A 397 -20.50 -7.12 2.91
C TYR A 397 -21.56 -8.20 2.78
N ASN A 398 -21.15 -9.46 2.71
CA ASN A 398 -22.04 -10.60 2.85
C ASN A 398 -22.40 -10.84 4.33
N ALA A 399 -22.82 -9.81 5.04
CA ALA A 399 -23.20 -9.85 6.45
C ALA A 399 -24.56 -9.16 6.63
N ILE A 400 -25.36 -9.63 7.58
CA ILE A 400 -26.61 -8.94 7.93
C ILE A 400 -26.25 -7.61 8.60
N ASP A 401 -26.94 -6.54 8.22
CA ASP A 401 -26.83 -5.27 8.94
C ASP A 401 -27.37 -5.42 10.38
N PRO A 402 -26.50 -5.26 11.41
CA PRO A 402 -26.87 -5.54 12.79
C PRO A 402 -27.90 -4.55 13.35
N VAL A 403 -28.10 -3.40 12.70
CA VAL A 403 -29.03 -2.36 13.15
C VAL A 403 -30.41 -2.56 12.54
N THR A 404 -30.50 -2.86 11.24
CA THR A 404 -31.79 -3.08 10.58
C THR A 404 -32.30 -4.50 10.76
N GLY A 405 -31.42 -5.45 11.10
CA GLY A 405 -31.74 -6.88 11.21
C GLY A 405 -32.09 -7.54 9.87
N ASN A 406 -32.03 -6.80 8.76
CA ASN A 406 -32.44 -7.23 7.43
C ASN A 406 -31.55 -6.58 6.36
N GLY A 407 -31.22 -7.36 5.31
CA GLY A 407 -30.39 -6.89 4.20
C GLY A 407 -28.88 -6.95 4.48
N ALA A 408 -28.09 -6.81 3.42
CA ALA A 408 -26.64 -6.80 3.49
C ALA A 408 -26.11 -5.49 4.09
N LEU A 409 -25.12 -5.57 4.98
CA LEU A 409 -24.39 -4.41 5.46
C LEU A 409 -23.68 -3.73 4.29
N ALA A 410 -24.16 -2.55 3.91
CA ALA A 410 -23.63 -1.78 2.79
C ALA A 410 -23.49 -0.31 3.17
N GLY A 411 -22.59 0.40 2.50
CA GLY A 411 -22.43 1.83 2.67
C GLY A 411 -21.94 2.50 1.40
N SER A 412 -22.29 3.77 1.23
CA SER A 412 -21.82 4.59 0.12
C SER A 412 -21.41 6.00 0.55
N VAL A 413 -20.44 6.55 -0.17
CA VAL A 413 -20.00 7.94 0.01
C VAL A 413 -19.85 8.60 -1.34
N LEU A 414 -20.47 9.77 -1.49
CA LEU A 414 -20.27 10.69 -2.60
C LEU A 414 -19.45 11.88 -2.09
N ARG A 415 -18.42 12.29 -2.81
CA ARG A 415 -17.56 13.37 -2.39
C ARG A 415 -17.25 14.33 -3.53
N PHE A 416 -17.24 15.61 -3.19
CA PHE A 416 -16.86 16.72 -4.05
C PHE A 416 -15.68 17.45 -3.43
N ALA A 417 -14.72 17.87 -4.25
CA ALA A 417 -13.58 18.64 -3.79
C ALA A 417 -13.15 19.72 -4.76
N ALA A 418 -12.57 20.77 -4.20
CA ALA A 418 -11.95 21.89 -4.90
C ALA A 418 -10.52 22.08 -4.39
N MET A 419 -9.60 22.26 -5.34
CA MET A 419 -8.16 22.33 -5.08
C MET A 419 -7.50 23.40 -5.96
N PRO A 420 -7.47 24.68 -5.54
CA PRO A 420 -6.54 25.63 -6.12
C PRO A 420 -5.12 25.25 -5.71
N PHE A 421 -4.19 25.31 -6.67
CA PHE A 421 -2.80 24.97 -6.43
C PHE A 421 -1.85 25.87 -7.23
N VAL A 422 -0.60 25.93 -6.74
CA VAL A 422 0.52 26.53 -7.44
C VAL A 422 1.66 25.52 -7.61
N THR A 423 2.38 25.60 -8.72
CA THR A 423 3.49 24.70 -9.05
C THR A 423 4.58 25.39 -9.86
N PRO A 424 5.87 25.21 -9.52
CA PRO A 424 6.97 25.66 -10.36
C PRO A 424 7.21 24.71 -11.55
N GLY A 425 6.67 23.50 -11.54
CA GLY A 425 6.98 22.44 -12.52
C GLY A 425 6.37 22.63 -13.91
N GLY A 426 5.50 23.63 -14.09
CA GLY A 426 4.77 23.84 -15.34
C GLY A 426 3.42 23.10 -15.38
N ARG A 427 2.82 23.05 -16.57
CA ARG A 427 1.54 22.35 -16.80
C ARG A 427 1.72 20.84 -16.85
N GLY A 428 0.67 20.11 -16.48
CA GLY A 428 0.56 18.65 -16.63
C GLY A 428 -0.10 17.99 -15.42
N SER A 429 -0.95 16.97 -15.64
CA SER A 429 -1.67 16.29 -14.55
C SER A 429 -0.73 15.66 -13.50
N TYR A 430 0.43 15.20 -13.98
CA TYR A 430 1.48 14.56 -13.19
C TYR A 430 2.66 15.49 -12.89
N THR A 431 2.50 16.79 -13.08
CA THR A 431 3.57 17.74 -12.77
C THR A 431 3.61 18.03 -11.28
N ARG A 432 4.79 18.04 -10.67
CA ARG A 432 5.01 18.35 -9.25
C ARG A 432 6.28 19.19 -9.05
N PRO A 433 6.44 19.89 -7.92
CA PRO A 433 5.59 19.91 -6.71
C PRO A 433 4.33 20.76 -6.82
N HIS A 434 3.30 20.43 -6.04
CA HIS A 434 2.11 21.25 -5.86
C HIS A 434 2.06 21.79 -4.43
N LEU A 435 1.80 23.09 -4.27
CA LEU A 435 1.31 23.67 -3.02
C LEU A 435 -0.19 23.93 -3.20
N GLN A 436 -1.03 23.37 -2.34
CA GLN A 436 -2.47 23.32 -2.58
C GLN A 436 -3.29 23.60 -1.33
N ILE A 437 -4.43 24.25 -1.55
CA ILE A 437 -5.54 24.27 -0.59
C ILE A 437 -6.50 23.18 -1.03
N ILE A 438 -7.09 22.46 -0.09
CA ILE A 438 -8.06 21.39 -0.36
C ILE A 438 -9.31 21.68 0.45
N TYR A 439 -10.43 21.85 -0.23
CA TYR A 439 -11.74 21.70 0.38
C TYR A 439 -12.41 20.44 -0.17
N ALA A 440 -12.91 19.57 0.69
CA ALA A 440 -13.75 18.45 0.31
C ALA A 440 -14.99 18.34 1.20
N ALA A 441 -16.12 17.94 0.60
CA ALA A 441 -17.35 17.61 1.28
C ALA A 441 -17.76 16.18 0.89
N SER A 442 -17.87 15.31 1.88
CA SER A 442 -18.23 13.90 1.74
C SER A 442 -19.62 13.64 2.31
N LEU A 443 -20.57 13.28 1.45
CA LEU A 443 -21.92 12.88 1.80
C LEU A 443 -21.93 11.37 2.02
N ARG A 444 -22.38 10.92 3.18
CA ARG A 444 -22.41 9.51 3.59
C ARG A 444 -23.85 9.08 3.85
N ASP A 445 -24.22 7.92 3.31
CA ASP A 445 -25.49 7.29 3.68
C ASP A 445 -25.42 6.69 5.10
N ASP A 446 -26.58 6.29 5.62
CA ASP A 446 -26.67 5.70 6.97
C ASP A 446 -25.84 4.42 7.10
N GLY A 447 -25.72 3.65 6.01
CA GLY A 447 -24.92 2.44 5.95
C GLY A 447 -23.43 2.70 6.11
N ALA A 448 -22.89 3.68 5.39
CA ALA A 448 -21.50 4.13 5.51
C ALA A 448 -21.19 4.64 6.91
N ARG A 449 -22.14 5.37 7.53
CA ARG A 449 -22.01 5.84 8.92
C ARG A 449 -21.92 4.68 9.92
N ARG A 450 -22.65 3.59 9.69
CA ARG A 450 -22.60 2.36 10.51
C ARG A 450 -21.32 1.53 10.35
N LEU A 451 -20.48 1.81 9.36
CA LEU A 451 -19.19 1.13 9.20
C LEU A 451 -18.11 1.65 10.16
N TYR A 452 -18.29 2.85 10.72
CA TYR A 452 -17.42 3.39 11.75
C TYR A 452 -17.70 2.76 13.12
N ALA A 453 -16.75 2.87 14.04
CA ALA A 453 -16.97 2.41 15.41
C ALA A 453 -18.18 3.16 16.04
N PRO A 454 -19.03 2.49 16.84
CA PRO A 454 -20.26 3.08 17.35
C PRO A 454 -20.08 4.41 18.10
N ASP A 455 -18.97 4.54 18.83
CA ASP A 455 -18.66 5.74 19.63
C ASP A 455 -17.79 6.76 18.88
N ASP A 456 -17.46 6.51 17.62
CA ASP A 456 -16.65 7.42 16.82
C ASP A 456 -17.52 8.59 16.34
N PRO A 457 -17.33 9.82 16.85
CA PRO A 457 -18.21 10.93 16.49
C PRO A 457 -18.02 11.39 15.05
N PHE A 458 -17.01 10.87 14.34
CA PHE A 458 -16.92 11.02 12.90
C PHE A 458 -18.03 10.27 12.17
N GLY A 459 -18.49 9.13 12.68
CA GLY A 459 -19.57 8.34 12.07
C GLY A 459 -20.93 9.04 12.14
N PHE A 460 -21.12 10.03 13.02
CA PHE A 460 -22.43 10.65 13.24
C PHE A 460 -22.85 11.62 12.12
N ASN A 461 -21.88 12.25 11.46
CA ASN A 461 -22.15 13.30 10.46
C ASN A 461 -22.60 12.69 9.11
N SER A 462 -23.74 13.13 8.58
CA SER A 462 -24.14 12.81 7.19
C SER A 462 -23.26 13.51 6.15
N VAL A 463 -22.73 14.68 6.49
CA VAL A 463 -21.77 15.44 5.67
C VAL A 463 -20.49 15.69 6.46
N GLU A 464 -19.37 15.19 5.95
CA GLU A 464 -18.05 15.45 6.52
C GLU A 464 -17.30 16.46 5.67
N HIS A 465 -16.70 17.46 6.33
CA HIS A 465 -15.89 18.48 5.67
C HIS A 465 -14.42 18.20 5.88
N PHE A 466 -13.60 18.64 4.93
CA PHE A 466 -12.16 18.63 5.04
C PHE A 466 -11.66 19.92 4.42
N LEU A 467 -11.13 20.82 5.25
CA LEU A 467 -10.43 22.02 4.77
C LEU A 467 -8.98 21.95 5.23
N GLY A 468 -8.06 21.93 4.27
CA GLY A 468 -6.66 21.79 4.58
C GLY A 468 -5.74 22.49 3.60
N VAL A 469 -4.49 22.57 4.00
CA VAL A 469 -3.37 22.98 3.14
C VAL A 469 -2.39 21.83 3.08
N GLY A 470 -1.76 21.65 1.93
CA GLY A 470 -0.80 20.58 1.75
C GLY A 470 0.15 20.81 0.60
N THR A 471 1.14 19.94 0.55
CA THR A 471 2.10 19.83 -0.52
C THR A 471 2.19 18.37 -0.97
N GLU A 472 2.43 18.18 -2.26
CA GLU A 472 2.81 16.90 -2.83
C GLU A 472 3.97 17.13 -3.79
N TRP A 473 4.99 16.28 -3.75
CA TRP A 473 6.16 16.38 -4.60
C TRP A 473 6.63 15.02 -5.08
N TRP A 474 7.31 15.04 -6.23
CA TRP A 474 8.20 13.97 -6.62
C TRP A 474 9.25 14.45 -7.61
N PHE A 475 10.43 13.82 -7.57
CA PHE A 475 11.51 13.99 -8.53
C PHE A 475 12.50 12.83 -8.40
N ASN A 476 13.08 12.40 -9.53
CA ASN A 476 14.20 11.44 -9.61
C ASN A 476 14.04 10.17 -8.73
N SER A 477 12.80 9.70 -8.54
CA SER A 477 12.50 8.45 -7.83
C SER A 477 12.43 7.31 -8.83
N SER A 478 12.97 6.14 -8.51
CA SER A 478 13.08 4.95 -9.39
C SER A 478 11.73 4.33 -9.79
N TYR A 479 10.64 4.95 -9.38
CA TYR A 479 9.25 4.63 -9.69
C TYR A 479 8.66 5.57 -10.75
N LEU A 480 9.42 6.58 -11.21
CA LEU A 480 8.99 7.63 -12.14
C LEU A 480 9.71 7.49 -13.49
#